data_AF-A0A943K4W9-F1
#
_entry.id   AF-A0A943K4W9-F1
#
_cell.length_a   1.000
_cell.length_b   1.000
_cell.length_c   1.000
_cell.angle_alpha   90.00
_cell.angle_beta   90.00
_cell.angle_gamma   90.00
#
_symmetry.space_group_name_H-M   'P 1'
#
loop_
_entity.id
_entity.type
_entity.pdbx_description
1 polymer ?
#
loop_
_entity_poly.entity_id
_entity_poly.type
_entity_poly.pdbx_seq_one_letter_code
_entity_poly.pdbx_strand_id
1 'polypeptide(L)'
;MFGYVRADTPYLYIKDETLYKAAYCGVCKGIGLSCGMLARMGLSYDVTFFSVLLHNISGEDLEIEESRCVAHCLGRKRKMAKADEMTKTLGALNTILAYLKYDDDAALV
;
A
#
# COMPACT_ATOMS: atom_id res chain seq x y z
N MET A 1 3.08 7.12 15.69
CA MET A 1 1.88 7.73 15.03
C MET A 1 1.81 7.26 13.57
N PHE A 2 1.05 6.19 13.29
CA PHE A 2 0.95 5.52 11.99
C PHE A 2 -0.52 5.19 11.65
N GLY A 3 -0.97 5.57 10.45
CA GLY A 3 -2.33 5.34 9.93
C GLY A 3 -3.26 6.55 9.97
N TYR A 4 -2.74 7.76 9.77
CA TYR A 4 -3.54 9.00 9.87
C TYR A 4 -3.91 9.60 8.52
N VAL A 5 -3.17 9.26 7.47
CA VAL A 5 -3.41 9.78 6.12
C VAL A 5 -4.52 8.95 5.48
N ARG A 6 -5.59 9.62 5.04
CA ARG A 6 -6.68 8.99 4.29
C ARG A 6 -7.00 9.87 3.08
N ALA A 7 -7.32 9.22 1.97
CA ALA A 7 -7.84 9.92 0.80
C ALA A 7 -9.25 10.44 1.13
N ASP A 8 -9.50 11.71 0.78
CA ASP A 8 -10.81 12.34 0.91
C ASP A 8 -11.70 11.93 -0.28
N THR A 9 -12.31 10.74 -0.16
CA THR A 9 -13.02 10.10 -1.27
C THR A 9 -14.19 10.91 -1.86
N PRO A 10 -15.01 11.67 -1.09
CA PRO A 10 -16.12 12.44 -1.66
C PRO A 10 -15.68 13.55 -2.61
N TYR A 11 -14.47 14.08 -2.45
CA TYR A 11 -13.93 15.19 -3.24
C TYR A 11 -12.88 14.76 -4.27
N LEU A 12 -12.61 13.46 -4.37
CA LEU A 12 -11.61 12.92 -5.30
C LEU A 12 -12.28 12.46 -6.60
N TYR A 13 -11.63 12.71 -7.75
CA TYR A 13 -12.12 12.16 -9.00
C TYR A 13 -12.07 10.63 -8.96
N ILE A 14 -13.09 9.99 -9.54
CA ILE A 14 -13.22 8.52 -9.60
C ILE A 14 -11.97 7.87 -10.22
N LYS A 15 -11.37 8.52 -11.23
CA LYS A 15 -10.12 8.06 -11.86
C LYS A 15 -8.95 8.00 -10.88
N ASP A 16 -8.81 9.02 -10.02
CA ASP A 16 -7.69 9.17 -9.09
C ASP A 16 -7.89 8.25 -7.89
N GLU A 17 -9.13 8.09 -7.42
CA GLU A 17 -9.47 7.09 -6.41
C GLU A 17 -9.16 5.67 -6.89
N THR A 18 -9.47 5.37 -8.16
CA THR A 18 -9.17 4.07 -8.77
C THR A 18 -7.66 3.84 -8.86
N LEU A 19 -6.90 4.87 -9.27
CA LEU A 19 -5.44 4.82 -9.34
C LEU A 19 -4.82 4.63 -7.95
N TYR A 20 -5.31 5.36 -6.95
CA TYR A 20 -4.83 5.27 -5.58
C TYR A 20 -5.09 3.90 -4.96
N LYS A 21 -6.28 3.31 -5.21
CA LYS A 21 -6.59 1.92 -4.82
C LYS A 21 -5.68 0.91 -5.54
N ALA A 22 -5.31 1.18 -6.79
CA ALA A 22 -4.36 0.33 -7.52
C ALA A 22 -2.96 0.42 -6.92
N ALA A 23 -2.49 1.62 -6.53
CA ALA A 23 -1.22 1.82 -5.83
C ALA A 23 -1.20 1.13 -4.46
N TYR A 24 -2.29 1.22 -3.69
CA TYR A 24 -2.47 0.51 -2.42
C TYR A 24 -2.27 -1.01 -2.58
N CYS A 25 -2.84 -1.55 -3.65
CA CYS A 25 -2.67 -2.94 -4.03
C CYS A 25 -1.22 -3.29 -4.47
N GLY A 26 -0.49 -2.35 -5.07
CA GLY A 26 0.93 -2.49 -5.39
C GLY A 26 1.80 -2.58 -4.14
N VAL A 27 1.60 -1.68 -3.18
CA VAL A 27 2.29 -1.72 -1.88
C VAL A 27 1.98 -3.02 -1.13
N CYS A 28 0.72 -3.47 -1.14
CA CYS A 28 0.31 -4.76 -0.58
C CYS A 28 1.13 -5.94 -1.17
N LYS A 29 1.32 -5.95 -2.49
CA LYS A 29 2.16 -6.95 -3.18
C LYS A 29 3.63 -6.79 -2.77
N GLY A 30 4.14 -5.56 -2.73
CA GLY A 30 5.49 -5.23 -2.27
C GLY A 30 5.79 -5.81 -0.89
N ILE A 31 4.94 -5.52 0.11
CA ILE A 31 5.01 -6.09 1.46
C ILE A 31 5.04 -7.62 1.41
N GLY A 32 4.16 -8.20 0.60
CA GLY A 32 4.08 -9.65 0.42
C GLY A 32 5.35 -10.30 -0.10
N LEU A 33 6.06 -9.62 -1.00
CA LEU A 33 7.29 -10.09 -1.62
C LEU A 33 8.52 -9.84 -0.74
N SER A 34 8.51 -8.76 0.05
CA SER A 34 9.63 -8.38 0.91
C SER A 34 9.58 -9.01 2.31
N CYS A 35 8.41 -9.02 2.94
CA CYS A 35 8.22 -9.33 4.36
C CYS A 35 7.24 -10.48 4.63
N GLY A 36 6.67 -11.07 3.58
CA GLY A 36 5.80 -12.25 3.66
C GLY A 36 4.30 -11.93 3.75
N MET A 37 3.49 -12.98 3.75
CA MET A 37 2.02 -12.85 3.64
C MET A 37 1.38 -12.20 4.86
N LEU A 38 1.85 -12.52 6.07
CA LEU A 38 1.29 -11.99 7.32
C LEU A 38 1.52 -10.49 7.48
N ALA A 39 2.66 -9.99 6.99
CA ALA A 39 3.00 -8.56 7.05
C ALA A 39 2.00 -7.68 6.27
N ARG A 40 1.27 -8.26 5.30
CA ARG A 40 0.24 -7.54 4.53
C ARG A 40 -0.91 -7.02 5.39
N MET A 41 -1.13 -7.61 6.57
CA MET A 41 -2.16 -7.16 7.52
C MET A 41 -1.83 -5.78 8.10
N GLY A 42 -0.55 -5.39 8.13
CA GLY A 42 -0.11 -4.07 8.59
C GLY A 42 -0.16 -2.99 7.52
N LEU A 43 -0.73 -3.25 6.34
CA LEU A 43 -0.78 -2.30 5.23
C LEU A 43 -1.51 -1.00 5.63
N SER A 44 -0.88 0.13 5.34
CA SER A 44 -1.41 1.47 5.67
C SER A 44 -1.49 2.39 4.45
N TYR A 45 -2.46 3.31 4.50
CA TYR A 45 -2.62 4.37 3.50
C TYR A 45 -1.48 5.40 3.56
N ASP A 46 -0.82 5.58 4.70
CA ASP A 46 0.32 6.50 4.85
C ASP A 46 1.48 6.09 3.93
N VAL A 47 1.82 4.81 3.90
CA VAL A 47 2.91 4.28 3.05
C VAL A 47 2.47 4.22 1.58
N THR A 48 1.18 4.03 1.33
CA THR A 48 0.63 4.13 -0.03
C THR A 48 0.77 5.54 -0.59
N PHE A 49 0.43 6.56 0.22
CA PHE A 49 0.65 7.95 -0.13
C PHE A 49 2.13 8.22 -0.40
N PHE A 50 3.00 7.74 0.49
CA PHE A 50 4.45 7.91 0.32
C PHE A 50 4.99 7.23 -0.94
N SER A 51 4.46 6.06 -1.29
CA SER A 51 4.78 5.36 -2.54
C SER A 51 4.41 6.20 -3.76
N VAL A 52 3.17 6.68 -3.84
CA VAL A 52 2.73 7.51 -4.97
C VAL A 52 3.56 8.80 -5.07
N LEU A 53 3.88 9.42 -3.93
CA LEU A 53 4.71 10.62 -3.87
C LEU A 53 6.14 10.35 -4.37
N LEU A 54 6.78 9.28 -3.89
CA LEU A 54 8.15 8.94 -4.30
C LEU A 54 8.25 8.53 -5.76
N HIS A 55 7.26 7.81 -6.29
CA HIS A 55 7.19 7.50 -7.72
C HIS A 55 7.13 8.78 -8.56
N ASN A 56 6.31 9.75 -8.14
CA ASN A 56 6.22 11.03 -8.83
C ASN A 56 7.54 11.83 -8.78
N ILE A 57 8.20 11.87 -7.61
CA ILE A 57 9.49 12.57 -7.44
C ILE A 57 10.60 11.88 -8.24
N SER A 58 10.57 10.55 -8.34
CA SER A 58 11.58 9.76 -9.06
C SER A 58 11.35 9.76 -10.58
N GLY A 59 10.21 10.29 -11.05
CA GLY A 59 9.84 10.25 -12.47
C GLY A 59 9.51 8.85 -12.96
N GLU A 60 9.17 7.93 -12.06
CA GLU A 60 8.84 6.53 -12.36
C GLU A 60 7.32 6.36 -12.32
N ASP A 61 6.74 5.98 -13.45
CA ASP A 61 5.30 5.71 -13.53
C ASP A 61 4.95 4.34 -12.94
N LEU A 62 3.79 4.29 -12.29
CA LEU A 62 3.23 3.04 -11.78
C LEU A 62 2.74 2.16 -12.94
N GLU A 63 3.36 0.99 -13.12
CA GLU A 63 2.86 -0.03 -14.04
C GLU A 63 1.57 -0.66 -13.50
N ILE A 64 0.44 -0.41 -14.16
CA ILE A 64 -0.86 -0.97 -13.77
C ILE A 64 -1.22 -2.20 -14.61
N GLU A 65 -1.54 -3.29 -13.92
CA GLU A 65 -1.96 -4.55 -14.52
C GLU A 65 -3.32 -5.01 -13.96
N GLU A 66 -4.02 -5.85 -14.73
CA GLU A 66 -5.20 -6.55 -14.24
C GLU A 66 -4.80 -7.83 -13.51
N SER A 67 -4.94 -7.83 -12.18
CA SER A 67 -4.59 -8.96 -11.34
C SER A 67 -5.67 -9.25 -10.29
N ARG A 68 -5.57 -10.42 -9.65
CA ARG A 68 -6.46 -10.81 -8.54
C ARG A 68 -5.81 -10.41 -7.22
N CYS A 69 -6.54 -9.65 -6.41
CA CYS A 69 -6.14 -9.34 -5.05
C CYS A 69 -6.33 -10.58 -4.16
N VAL A 70 -5.38 -10.87 -3.27
CA VAL A 70 -5.47 -12.02 -2.34
C VAL A 70 -6.69 -11.92 -1.42
N ALA A 71 -7.02 -10.72 -0.94
CA ALA A 71 -8.22 -10.49 -0.13
C ALA A 71 -9.54 -10.58 -0.93
N HIS A 72 -9.48 -10.50 -2.26
CA HIS A 72 -10.64 -10.52 -3.15
C HIS A 72 -10.46 -11.57 -4.25
N CYS A 73 -10.04 -12.78 -3.86
CA CYS A 73 -9.67 -13.84 -4.81
C CYS A 73 -10.84 -14.35 -5.66
N LEU A 74 -12.05 -14.38 -5.09
CA LEU A 74 -13.30 -14.84 -5.73
C LEU A 74 -13.97 -13.78 -6.63
N GLY A 75 -13.48 -12.54 -6.63
CA GLY A 75 -14.07 -11.43 -7.38
C GLY A 75 -13.60 -11.33 -8.84
N ARG A 76 -13.99 -10.25 -9.51
CA ARG A 76 -13.39 -9.84 -10.80
C ARG A 76 -11.93 -9.42 -10.61
N LYS A 77 -11.13 -9.54 -11.68
CA LYS A 77 -9.80 -8.92 -11.73
C LYS A 77 -9.93 -7.41 -11.49
N ARG A 78 -8.91 -6.83 -10.86
CA ARG A 78 -8.86 -5.40 -10.55
C ARG A 78 -7.58 -4.81 -11.12
N LYS A 79 -7.61 -3.52 -11.44
CA LYS A 79 -6.42 -2.74 -11.72
C LYS A 79 -5.59 -2.64 -10.46
N MET A 80 -4.36 -3.12 -10.50
CA MET A 80 -3.42 -3.09 -9.38
C MET A 80 -2.07 -2.65 -9.93
N ALA A 81 -1.35 -1.81 -9.19
CA ALA A 81 0.04 -1.54 -9.51
C ALA A 81 0.86 -2.83 -9.34
N LYS A 82 1.85 -3.01 -10.22
CA LYS A 82 2.86 -4.05 -10.11
C LYS A 82 3.81 -3.70 -8.96
N ALA A 83 4.39 -4.74 -8.35
CA ALA A 83 5.43 -4.52 -7.35
C ALA A 83 6.78 -4.31 -8.04
N ASP A 84 7.43 -3.23 -7.67
CA ASP A 84 8.76 -2.79 -8.05
C ASP A 84 9.68 -2.74 -6.81
N GLU A 85 10.92 -2.28 -6.97
CA GLU A 85 11.85 -2.19 -5.84
C GLU A 85 11.47 -1.09 -4.84
N MET A 86 10.82 0.00 -5.31
CA MET A 86 10.35 1.06 -4.42
C MET A 86 9.23 0.55 -3.51
N THR A 87 8.20 -0.10 -4.06
CA THR A 87 7.09 -0.66 -3.28
C THR A 87 7.54 -1.80 -2.36
N LYS A 88 8.57 -2.57 -2.70
CA LYS A 88 9.17 -3.56 -1.78
C LYS A 88 9.88 -2.89 -0.61
N THR A 89 10.68 -1.87 -0.88
CA THR A 89 11.40 -1.11 0.15
C THR A 89 10.42 -0.42 1.10
N LEU A 90 9.40 0.23 0.54
CA LEU A 90 8.31 0.83 1.30
C LEU A 90 7.48 -0.22 2.04
N GLY A 91 7.31 -1.41 1.47
CA GLY A 91 6.66 -2.53 2.16
C GLY A 91 7.43 -3.00 3.40
N ALA A 92 8.76 -3.02 3.34
CA ALA A 92 9.60 -3.29 4.51
C ALA A 92 9.46 -2.19 5.57
N LEU A 93 9.51 -0.92 5.16
CA LEU A 93 9.29 0.22 6.05
C LEU A 93 7.90 0.18 6.70
N ASN A 94 6.85 -0.15 5.94
CA ASN A 94 5.50 -0.34 6.46
C ASN A 94 5.46 -1.41 7.56
N THR A 95 6.18 -2.52 7.36
CA THR A 95 6.21 -3.62 8.31
C THR A 95 6.89 -3.22 9.61
N ILE A 96 8.01 -2.48 9.53
CA ILE A 96 8.71 -1.93 10.70
C ILE A 96 7.81 -0.95 11.46
N LEU A 97 7.17 -0.01 10.75
CA LEU A 97 6.28 0.97 11.37
C LEU A 97 5.04 0.33 12.00
N ALA A 98 4.48 -0.68 11.35
CA ALA A 98 3.37 -1.45 11.90
C ALA A 98 3.80 -2.16 13.19
N TYR A 99 4.97 -2.81 13.21
CA TYR A 99 5.50 -3.46 14.41
C TYR A 99 5.71 -2.47 15.56
N LEU A 100 6.37 -1.35 15.31
CA LEU A 100 6.60 -0.32 16.34
C LEU A 100 5.30 0.26 16.88
N LYS A 101 4.29 0.45 16.03
CA LYS A 101 2.96 0.85 16.48
C LYS A 101 2.34 -0.17 17.45
N TYR A 102 2.44 -1.46 17.13
CA TYR A 102 1.92 -2.50 18.02
C TYR A 102 2.66 -2.56 19.35
N ASP A 103 3.98 -2.34 19.35
CA ASP A 103 4.80 -2.29 20.56
C ASP A 103 4.40 -1.09 21.45
N ASP A 104 4.25 0.10 20.84
CA ASP A 104 3.75 1.30 21.53
C ASP A 104 2.35 1.07 22.13
N ASP A 105 1.43 0.48 21.35
CA ASP A 105 0.05 0.19 21.80
C ASP A 105 0.03 -0.84 22.94
N ALA A 106 0.97 -1.80 22.96
CA ALA A 106 1.10 -2.80 24.01
C ALA A 106 1.76 -2.25 25.29
N ALA A 107 2.69 -1.30 25.16
CA ALA A 107 3.36 -0.65 26.28
C ALA A 107 2.47 0.37 27.04
N LEU A 108 1.33 0.76 26.45
CA LEU A 108 0.32 1.65 27.03
C LEU A 108 -0.76 0.93 27.85
N VAL A 109 -0.64 -0.40 28.03
CA VAL A 109 -1.53 -1.24 28.86
C VAL A 109 -0.83 -1.59 30.18
#